data_AF-A0AAF3J3W9-F1
#
_entry.id   AF-A0AAF3J3W9-F1
#
_cell.length_a   1.000
_cell.length_b   1.000
_cell.length_c   1.000
_cell.angle_alpha   90.00
_cell.angle_beta   90.00
_cell.angle_gamma   90.00
#
_symmetry.space_group_name_H-M   'P 1'
#
loop_
_entity.id
_entity.type
_entity.pdbx_description
1 polymer ?
#
loop_
_entity_poly.entity_id
_entity_poly.type
_entity_poly.pdbx_seq_one_letter_code
_entity_poly.pdbx_strand_id
1 'polypeptide(L)'
;MSEQSNNPEDFAQVLCAELSLGGEFRAIIPYSIRGQLNWNQKTCAFSESPLPTVDGSFRNPSDCEQWGPFLETLTDAEIEKKMRDQDRNARRMRRLVGKITFIIS
;
A
#
# COMPACT_ATOMS: atom_id res chain seq x y z
N MET A 1 -11.61 -5.91 1.67
CA MET A 1 -11.21 -5.31 2.97
C MET A 1 -12.22 -5.64 4.06
N SER A 2 -12.80 -6.85 4.04
CA SER A 2 -13.96 -7.24 4.85
C SER A 2 -13.61 -8.08 6.07
N GLU A 3 -12.43 -8.70 6.07
CA GLU A 3 -11.95 -9.55 7.17
C GLU A 3 -11.59 -8.72 8.39
N GLN A 4 -12.29 -8.95 9.50
CA GLN A 4 -12.17 -8.19 10.75
C GLN A 4 -10.93 -8.57 11.56
N SER A 5 -10.35 -9.73 11.32
CA SER A 5 -9.09 -10.17 11.96
C SER A 5 -7.84 -9.57 11.31
N ASN A 6 -7.96 -8.86 10.18
CA ASN A 6 -6.80 -8.29 9.50
C ASN A 6 -6.28 -7.07 10.23
N ASN A 7 -5.09 -7.20 10.82
CA ASN A 7 -4.44 -6.15 11.58
C ASN A 7 -3.11 -5.73 10.91
N PRO A 8 -2.99 -4.50 10.38
CA PRO A 8 -1.76 -4.01 9.75
C PRO A 8 -0.52 -4.08 10.64
N GLU A 9 -0.69 -3.88 11.94
CA GLU A 9 0.39 -3.89 12.93
C GLU A 9 0.96 -5.29 13.13
N ASP A 10 0.09 -6.31 13.21
CA ASP A 10 0.52 -7.70 13.35
C ASP A 10 1.26 -8.17 12.10
N PHE A 11 0.76 -7.79 10.91
CA PHE A 11 1.45 -8.03 9.65
C PHE A 11 2.82 -7.36 9.60
N ALA A 12 2.92 -6.09 9.98
CA ALA A 12 4.18 -5.36 9.97
C ALA A 12 5.19 -5.95 10.96
N GLN A 13 4.74 -6.46 12.10
CA GLN A 13 5.60 -7.13 13.07
C GLN A 13 6.24 -8.40 12.49
N VAL A 14 5.45 -9.24 11.83
CA VAL A 14 5.95 -10.47 11.18
C VAL A 14 6.89 -10.13 10.03
N LEU A 15 6.49 -9.21 9.13
CA LEU A 15 7.30 -8.81 7.99
C LEU A 15 8.65 -8.23 8.41
N CYS A 16 8.67 -7.37 9.43
CA CYS A 16 9.91 -6.82 9.97
C CYS A 16 10.78 -7.88 10.63
N ALA A 17 10.19 -8.88 11.29
CA ALA A 17 10.94 -9.99 11.89
C ALA A 17 11.60 -10.87 10.82
N GLU A 18 10.88 -11.20 9.74
CA GLU A 18 11.39 -12.01 8.63
C GLU A 18 12.51 -11.31 7.84
N LEU A 19 12.38 -10.00 7.64
CA LEU A 19 13.35 -9.19 6.91
C LEU A 19 14.47 -8.61 7.78
N SER A 20 14.48 -8.93 9.08
CA SER A 20 15.42 -8.36 10.06
C SER A 20 15.43 -6.82 10.09
N LEU A 21 14.25 -6.22 9.91
CA LEU A 21 14.04 -4.77 9.98
C LEU A 21 13.69 -4.34 11.42
N GLY A 22 14.42 -3.34 11.92
CA GLY A 22 14.22 -2.75 13.25
C GLY A 22 13.73 -1.30 13.19
N GLY A 23 13.49 -0.69 14.34
CA GLY A 23 13.23 0.75 14.44
C GLY A 23 11.93 1.21 13.78
N GLU A 24 12.02 2.27 12.97
CA GLU A 24 10.90 3.00 12.39
C GLU A 24 10.06 2.19 11.40
N PHE A 25 10.60 1.13 10.81
CA PHE A 25 9.88 0.30 9.83
C PHE A 25 8.62 -0.34 10.43
N ARG A 26 8.64 -0.69 11.72
CA ARG A 26 7.47 -1.24 12.43
C ARG A 26 6.32 -0.24 12.59
N ALA A 27 6.60 1.07 12.49
CA ALA A 27 5.58 2.12 12.55
C ALA A 27 5.18 2.62 11.16
N ILE A 28 6.15 2.72 10.24
CA ILE A 28 5.92 3.25 8.89
C ILE A 28 5.10 2.28 8.02
N ILE A 29 5.38 0.97 8.10
CA ILE A 29 4.64 -0.05 7.33
C ILE A 29 3.14 -0.04 7.65
N PRO A 30 2.70 -0.18 8.91
CA PRO A 30 1.27 -0.18 9.21
C PRO A 30 0.61 1.16 8.88
N TYR A 31 1.31 2.29 9.09
CA TYR A 31 0.83 3.60 8.67
C TYR A 31 0.56 3.67 7.16
N SER A 32 1.49 3.18 6.34
CA SER A 32 1.35 3.12 4.88
C SER A 32 0.17 2.24 4.47
N ILE A 33 0.03 1.05 5.06
CA ILE A 33 -1.08 0.11 4.78
C ILE A 33 -2.42 0.77 5.12
N ARG A 34 -2.56 1.40 6.29
CA ARG A 34 -3.78 2.11 6.70
C ARG A 34 -4.13 3.24 5.75
N GLY A 35 -3.13 3.98 5.26
CA GLY A 35 -3.31 5.01 4.24
C GLY A 35 -3.89 4.46 2.94
N GLN A 36 -3.33 3.34 2.46
CA GLN A 36 -3.81 2.65 1.26
C GLN A 36 -5.23 2.06 1.45
N LEU A 37 -5.55 1.50 2.62
CA LEU A 37 -6.89 0.98 2.93
C LEU A 37 -7.94 2.10 2.92
N ASN A 38 -7.67 3.22 3.59
CA ASN A 38 -8.58 4.37 3.61
C ASN A 38 -8.83 4.92 2.20
N TRP A 39 -7.79 4.95 1.37
CA TRP A 39 -7.93 5.32 -0.04
C TRP A 39 -8.82 4.34 -0.80
N ASN A 40 -8.48 3.05 -0.75
CA ASN A 40 -9.23 2.02 -1.47
C ASN A 40 -10.69 1.94 -0.99
N GLN A 41 -10.98 2.16 0.29
CA GLN A 41 -12.37 2.20 0.77
C GLN A 41 -13.21 3.27 0.06
N LYS A 42 -12.60 4.41 -0.29
CA LYS A 42 -13.28 5.52 -0.96
C LYS A 42 -13.35 5.34 -2.47
N THR A 43 -12.35 4.71 -3.08
CA THR A 43 -12.23 4.65 -4.54
C THR A 43 -12.56 3.29 -5.15
N CYS A 44 -12.60 2.21 -4.36
CA CYS A 44 -12.77 0.85 -4.89
C CYS A 44 -14.11 0.67 -5.62
N ALA A 45 -15.18 1.35 -5.19
CA ALA A 45 -16.47 1.34 -5.88
C ALA A 45 -16.43 1.98 -7.28
N PHE A 46 -15.42 2.81 -7.55
CA PHE A 46 -15.20 3.48 -8.83
C PHE A 46 -14.08 2.82 -9.66
N SER A 47 -13.52 1.69 -9.18
CA SER A 47 -12.50 0.94 -9.91
C SER A 47 -13.15 0.16 -11.05
N GLU A 48 -12.79 0.47 -12.30
CA GLU A 48 -13.27 -0.25 -13.49
C GLU A 48 -12.67 -1.65 -13.63
N SER A 49 -11.70 -2.01 -12.79
CA SER A 49 -11.08 -3.34 -12.74
C SER A 49 -11.09 -3.87 -11.30
N PRO A 50 -12.15 -4.59 -10.89
CA PRO A 50 -12.15 -5.31 -9.63
C PRO A 50 -11.15 -6.48 -9.68
N LEU A 51 -10.59 -6.85 -8.53
CA LEU A 51 -9.73 -8.02 -8.44
C LEU A 51 -10.54 -9.29 -8.78
N PRO A 52 -9.98 -10.23 -9.57
CA PRO A 52 -10.65 -11.49 -9.88
C PRO A 52 -10.83 -12.34 -8.61
N THR A 53 -11.81 -13.24 -8.64
CA THR A 53 -11.97 -14.25 -7.59
C THR A 53 -10.77 -15.19 -7.58
N VAL A 54 -10.40 -15.67 -6.39
CA VAL A 54 -9.28 -16.61 -6.25
C VAL A 54 -9.79 -18.02 -6.56
N ASP A 55 -9.52 -18.51 -7.77
CA ASP A 55 -9.98 -19.83 -8.22
C ASP A 55 -9.00 -20.96 -7.83
N GLY A 56 -7.76 -20.62 -7.43
CA GLY A 56 -6.73 -21.57 -7.04
C GLY A 56 -5.84 -21.04 -5.91
N SER A 57 -5.29 -21.95 -5.09
CA SER A 57 -4.47 -21.60 -3.92
C SER A 57 -3.05 -21.14 -4.28
N PHE A 58 -2.60 -21.39 -5.50
CA PHE A 58 -1.27 -21.03 -5.98
C PHE A 58 -1.36 -19.92 -7.01
N ARG A 59 -0.47 -18.93 -6.88
CA ARG A 59 -0.25 -17.94 -7.93
C ARG A 59 0.53 -18.58 -9.08
N ASN A 60 0.40 -18.00 -10.27
CA ASN A 60 1.21 -18.39 -11.41
C ASN A 60 2.71 -18.18 -11.06
N PRO A 61 3.57 -19.20 -11.19
CA PRO A 61 4.99 -19.10 -10.88
C PRO A 61 5.70 -17.91 -11.55
N SER A 62 5.28 -17.52 -12.76
CA SER A 62 5.83 -16.36 -13.47
C SER A 62 5.58 -15.03 -12.77
N ASP A 63 4.48 -14.92 -12.00
CA ASP A 63 4.13 -13.69 -11.29
C ASP A 63 4.69 -13.68 -9.86
N CYS A 64 5.01 -14.85 -9.29
CA CYS A 64 5.37 -15.01 -7.88
C CYS A 64 6.53 -14.10 -7.45
N GLU A 65 7.57 -13.96 -8.27
CA GLU A 65 8.74 -13.13 -7.93
C GLU A 65 8.38 -11.66 -7.70
N GLN A 66 7.39 -11.14 -8.43
CA GLN A 66 6.96 -9.75 -8.32
C GLN A 66 6.23 -9.45 -7.00
N TRP A 67 5.66 -10.46 -6.33
CA TRP A 67 4.93 -10.29 -5.07
C TRP A 67 5.84 -10.37 -3.84
N GLY A 68 7.12 -10.68 -4.00
CA GLY A 68 8.09 -10.71 -2.92
C GLY A 68 8.46 -9.31 -2.41
N PRO A 69 8.80 -9.15 -1.11
CA PRO A 69 9.33 -7.90 -0.60
C PRO A 69 10.71 -7.63 -1.22
N PHE A 70 10.96 -6.37 -1.59
CA PHE A 70 12.25 -5.92 -2.12
C PHE A 70 12.84 -4.82 -1.23
N LEU A 71 14.13 -4.95 -0.92
CA LEU A 71 14.86 -4.00 -0.09
C LEU A 71 16.05 -3.47 -0.87
N GLU A 72 16.13 -2.15 -0.96
CA GLU A 72 17.25 -1.43 -1.55
C GLU A 72 17.71 -0.33 -0.58
N THR A 73 19.02 -0.18 -0.44
CA THR A 73 19.58 1.01 0.21
C THR A 73 19.60 2.12 -0.81
N LEU A 74 18.96 3.24 -0.47
CA LEU A 74 18.93 4.42 -1.30
C LEU A 74 19.96 5.44 -0.82
N THR A 75 20.54 6.18 -1.76
CA THR A 75 21.31 7.37 -1.45
C THR A 75 20.41 8.51 -0.99
N ASP A 76 20.96 9.48 -0.26
CA ASP A 76 20.20 10.64 0.21
C ASP A 76 19.46 11.38 -0.93
N ALA A 77 20.09 11.48 -2.10
CA ALA A 77 19.48 12.09 -3.29
C ALA A 77 18.26 11.31 -3.79
N GLU A 78 18.31 9.98 -3.76
CA GLU A 78 17.20 9.10 -4.14
C GLU A 78 16.07 9.12 -3.12
N ILE A 79 16.41 9.12 -1.82
CA ILE A 79 15.44 9.28 -0.73
C ILE A 79 14.70 10.60 -0.91
N GLU A 80 15.43 11.70 -1.07
CA GLU A 80 14.85 13.03 -1.20
C GLU A 80 13.97 13.15 -2.47
N LYS A 81 14.42 12.53 -3.58
CA LYS A 81 13.61 12.41 -4.80
C LYS A 81 12.32 11.63 -4.53
N LYS A 82 12.38 10.46 -3.88
CA LYS A 82 11.19 9.66 -3.52
C LYS A 82 10.25 10.42 -2.60
N MET A 83 10.76 11.16 -1.60
CA MET A 83 9.91 11.96 -0.70
C MET A 83 9.17 13.08 -1.45
N ARG A 84 9.86 13.80 -2.35
CA ARG A 84 9.23 14.83 -3.19
C ARG A 84 8.16 14.25 -4.11
N ASP A 85 8.42 13.11 -4.72
CA ASP A 85 7.48 12.44 -5.61
C ASP A 85 6.27 11.88 -4.84
N GLN A 86 6.49 11.33 -3.64
CA GLN A 86 5.42 10.91 -2.75
C GLN A 86 4.53 12.08 -2.34
N ASP A 87 5.10 13.22 -1.95
CA ASP A 87 4.31 14.41 -1.59
C ASP A 87 3.54 14.97 -2.81
N ARG A 88 4.17 14.99 -3.99
CA ARG A 88 3.48 15.37 -5.24
C ARG A 88 2.31 14.44 -5.52
N ASN A 89 2.50 13.13 -5.36
CA ASN A 89 1.43 12.15 -5.53
C ASN A 89 0.34 12.33 -4.47
N ALA A 90 0.69 12.49 -3.20
CA ALA A 90 -0.27 12.73 -2.11
C ALA A 90 -1.11 14.00 -2.36
N ARG A 91 -0.51 15.06 -2.90
CA ARG A 91 -1.23 16.27 -3.35
C ARG A 91 -2.19 15.98 -4.51
N ARG A 92 -1.74 15.23 -5.52
CA ARG A 92 -2.61 14.79 -6.64
C ARG A 92 -3.80 13.97 -6.13
N MET A 93 -3.55 13.02 -5.23
CA MET A 93 -4.55 12.12 -4.66
C MET A 93 -5.59 12.88 -3.82
N ARG A 94 -5.17 13.84 -2.98
CA ARG A 94 -6.10 14.72 -2.25
C ARG A 94 -7.05 15.48 -3.18
N ARG A 95 -6.56 15.96 -4.32
CA ARG A 95 -7.41 16.66 -5.32
C ARG A 95 -8.41 15.72 -5.99
N LEU A 96 -8.01 14.49 -6.30
CA LEU A 96 -8.89 13.48 -6.90
C LEU A 96 -10.02 13.09 -5.94
N VAL A 97 -9.73 12.84 -4.66
CA VAL A 97 -10.77 12.59 -3.64
C VAL A 97 -11.68 13.79 -3.48
N GLY A 98 -11.15 15.02 -3.42
CA GLY A 98 -11.97 16.23 -3.36
C GLY A 98 -12.94 16.29 -4.55
N LYS A 99 -12.46 16.08 -5.77
CA LYS A 99 -13.31 16.04 -6.97
C LYS A 99 -14.37 14.94 -6.91
N ILE A 100 -14.02 13.73 -6.45
CA ILE A 100 -14.98 12.63 -6.29
C ILE A 100 -16.07 13.06 -5.30
N THR A 101 -15.72 13.59 -4.12
CA THR A 101 -16.70 14.09 -3.13
C THR A 101 -17.63 15.16 -3.68
N PHE A 102 -17.12 16.10 -4.49
CA PHE A 102 -17.93 17.16 -5.10
C PHE A 102 -18.92 16.65 -6.18
N ILE A 103 -18.64 15.53 -6.85
CA ILE A 103 -19.54 14.97 -7.88
C ILE A 103 -20.74 14.24 -7.24
N ILE A 104 -20.64 13.83 -5.98
CA ILE A 104 -21.68 13.07 -5.25
C ILE A 104 -22.56 13.97 -4.34
N SER A 105 -22.35 15.29 -4.36
CA SER A 105 -23.13 16.29 -3.60
C SER A 105 -24.05 17.06 -4.53
#